data_AF-A0A7I8CXS3-F1
#
_entry.id   AF-A0A7I8CXS3-F1
#
_cell.length_a   1.000
_cell.length_b   1.000
_cell.length_c   1.000
_cell.angle_alpha   90.00
_cell.angle_beta   90.00
_cell.angle_gamma   90.00
#
_symmetry.space_group_name_H-M   'P 1'
#
loop_
_entity.id
_entity.type
_entity.pdbx_description
1 polymer ?
#
loop_
_entity_poly.entity_id
_entity_poly.type
_entity_poly.pdbx_seq_one_letter_code
_entity_poly.pdbx_strand_id
1 'polypeptide(L)' 'MNTIAWQQGFAAGRLGKALDLCPYFGCAVWEWICGYLDGQAKPLRLVHDHAVNP' A
#
# COMPACT_ATOMS: atom_id res chain seq x y z
N MET A 1 -18.78 0.28 5.13
CA MET A 1 -17.72 -0.67 4.73
C MET A 1 -16.46 -0.30 5.48
N ASN A 2 -15.99 -1.15 6.41
CA ASN A 2 -14.72 -0.96 7.11
C ASN A 2 -13.57 -1.32 6.17
N THR A 3 -13.09 -0.36 5.37
CA THR A 3 -12.08 -0.57 4.30
C THR A 3 -10.64 -0.69 4.83
N ILE A 4 -10.46 -1.19 6.06
CA ILE A 4 -9.16 -1.28 6.74
C ILE A 4 -8.20 -2.17 5.95
N ALA A 5 -8.66 -3.31 5.43
CA ALA A 5 -7.83 -4.24 4.68
C ALA A 5 -7.32 -3.63 3.36
N TRP A 6 -8.20 -2.98 2.59
CA TRP A 6 -7.80 -2.26 1.37
C TRP A 6 -6.79 -1.15 1.66
N GLN A 7 -7.02 -0.33 2.70
CA GLN A 7 -6.11 0.76 3.05
C GLN A 7 -4.71 0.24 3.44
N GLN A 8 -4.65 -0.86 4.20
CA GLN A 8 -3.37 -1.49 4.55
C GLN A 8 -2.67 -2.09 3.33
N GLY A 9 -3.41 -2.71 2.41
CA GLY A 9 -2.89 -3.19 1.14
C GLY A 9 -2.30 -2.05 0.32
N PHE A 10 -3.06 -0.96 0.17
CA PHE A 10 -2.63 0.24 -0.53
C PHE A 10 -1.32 0.82 0.01
N ALA A 11 -1.18 0.92 1.33
CA ALA A 11 0.07 1.35 1.94
C ALA A 11 1.22 0.37 1.67
N ALA A 12 0.98 -0.94 1.74
CA ALA A 12 1.99 -1.97 1.47
C ALA A 12 2.47 -1.93 0.00
N GLY A 13 1.56 -1.75 -0.95
CA GLY A 13 1.88 -1.60 -2.37
C GLY A 13 2.72 -0.35 -2.65
N ARG A 14 2.38 0.78 -2.02
CA ARG A 14 3.17 2.02 -2.13
C ARG A 14 4.57 1.91 -1.55
N LEU A 15 4.76 1.08 -0.53
CA LEU A 15 6.05 0.85 0.12
C LEU A 15 6.90 -0.22 -0.58
N GLY A 16 6.39 -0.86 -1.64
CA GLY A 16 7.10 -1.94 -2.33
C GLY A 16 7.29 -3.19 -1.47
N LYS A 17 6.43 -3.42 -0.48
CA LYS A 17 6.45 -4.64 0.34
C LYS A 17 6.13 -5.86 -0.50
N ALA A 18 6.60 -7.03 -0.09
CA ALA A 18 6.24 -8.29 -0.74
C ALA A 18 4.75 -8.63 -0.48
N LEU A 19 4.11 -9.27 -1.47
CA LEU A 19 2.67 -9.59 -1.46
C LEU A 19 2.30 -10.62 -0.36
N ASP A 20 3.26 -11.46 0.01
CA ASP A 20 3.14 -12.50 1.05
C ASP A 20 3.05 -11.93 2.48
N LEU A 21 3.30 -10.63 2.67
CA LEU A 21 3.12 -9.93 3.95
C LEU A 21 1.65 -9.61 4.27
N CYS A 22 0.69 -10.06 3.46
CA CYS A 22 -0.73 -9.92 3.75
C CYS A 22 -1.09 -10.61 5.08
N PRO A 23 -1.53 -9.89 6.12
CA PRO A 23 -1.83 -10.48 7.43
C PRO A 23 -3.25 -11.06 7.52
N TYR A 24 -4.03 -10.96 6.44
CA TYR A 24 -5.45 -11.27 6.41
C TYR A 24 -5.71 -12.70 5.92
N PHE A 25 -6.90 -13.21 6.25
CA PHE A 25 -7.44 -14.48 5.75
C PHE A 25 -8.89 -14.28 5.26
N GLY A 26 -9.35 -15.14 4.34
CA GLY A 26 -10.71 -15.06 3.79
C GLY A 26 -10.94 -13.83 2.90
N CYS A 27 -12.14 -13.24 2.96
CA CYS A 27 -12.53 -12.14 2.07
C CYS A 27 -11.66 -10.88 2.21
N ALA A 28 -11.07 -10.65 3.39
CA ALA A 28 -10.19 -9.52 3.64
C ALA A 28 -8.86 -9.59 2.84
N VAL A 29 -8.46 -10.79 2.41
CA VAL A 29 -7.29 -10.97 1.52
C VAL A 29 -7.54 -10.28 0.18
N TRP A 30 -8.73 -10.45 -0.38
CA TRP A 30 -9.08 -9.81 -1.65
C TRP A 30 -9.08 -8.29 -1.54
N GLU A 31 -9.66 -7.75 -0.47
CA GLU A 31 -9.64 -6.31 -0.21
C GLU A 31 -8.20 -5.77 -0.10
N TRP A 32 -7.33 -6.48 0.63
CA TRP A 32 -5.93 -6.12 0.78
C TRP A 32 -5.16 -6.20 -0.55
N ILE A 33 -5.33 -7.28 -1.33
CA ILE A 33 -4.68 -7.44 -2.64
C ILE A 33 -5.11 -6.33 -3.61
N CYS A 34 -6.41 -6.01 -3.67
CA CYS A 34 -6.90 -4.90 -4.49
C CYS A 34 -6.22 -3.58 -4.10
N GLY A 35 -6.14 -3.29 -2.80
CA GLY A 35 -5.43 -2.12 -2.29
C GLY A 35 -3.95 -2.13 -2.70
N TYR A 36 -3.27 -3.26 -2.52
CA TYR A 36 -1.86 -3.43 -2.86
C TYR A 36 -1.57 -3.12 -4.33
N LEU A 37 -2.37 -3.66 -5.24
CA LEU A 37 -2.26 -3.39 -6.68
C LEU A 37 -2.53 -1.91 -7.00
N ASP A 38 -3.56 -1.30 -6.39
CA ASP A 38 -3.85 0.13 -6.54
C ASP A 38 -2.69 1.01 -6.02
N GLY A 39 -2.03 0.58 -4.95
CA GLY A 39 -0.88 1.26 -4.35
C GLY A 39 0.36 1.23 -5.26
N GLN A 40 0.60 0.11 -5.94
CA GLN A 40 1.68 -0.02 -6.93
C GLN A 40 1.39 0.74 -8.22
N ALA A 41 0.14 0.71 -8.69
CA ALA A 41 -0.25 1.32 -9.97
C ALA A 41 -0.15 2.85 -9.92
N LYS A 42 -0.25 3.47 -8.75
CA LYS A 42 -0.16 4.92 -8.61
C LYS A 42 1.31 5.37 -8.55
N PRO A 43 1.74 6.25 -9.48
CA PRO A 43 3.11 6.76 -9.46
C PRO A 43 3.38 7.49 -8.15
N LEU A 44 4.52 7.19 -7.52
CA LEU A 44 5.03 7.98 -6.42
C LEU A 44 5.48 9.32 -6.98
N ARG A 45 4.76 10.39 -6.63
CA ARG A 45 5.24 11.74 -6.90
C ARG A 45 6.31 12.07 -5.87
N LEU A 46 7.52 12.35 -6.33
CA LEU A 46 8.54 12.98 -5.50
C LEU A 46 8.01 14.36 -5.09
N VAL A 47 7.68 14.53 -3.81
CA VAL A 47 7.35 15.83 -3.24
C VAL A 47 8.66 16.37 -2.67
N HIS A 48 9.21 17.37 -3.36
CA HIS A 48 10.42 18.17 -3.06
C HIS A 48 11.33 17.64 -1.95
N ASP A 49 12.58 17.33 -2.32
CA ASP A 49 13.69 17.20 -1.39
C ASP A 49 13.71 18.39 -0.43
N HIS A 50 13.27 18.18 0.80
CA HIS A 50 13.72 19.04 1.88
C HIS A 50 15.23 18.82 1.94
N ALA A 51 15.99 19.81 1.48
CA ALA A 51 17.43 19.83 1.65
C ALA A 51 17.70 19.49 3.13
N VAL A 52 18.38 18.37 3.36
CA VAL A 52 18.95 18.04 4.67
C VAL A 52 19.95 19.16 4.92
N ASN A 53 19.52 20.18 5.64
CA ASN A 53 20.32 21.35 5.93
C ASN A 53 21.55 20.87 6.73
N PRO A 54 22.79 21.16 6.27
CA PRO A 54 24.02 20.73 6.95
C PRO A 54 24.18 21.35 8.34
#